data_AF-A0A4Y2KUP3-F1
#
_entry.id   AF-A0A4Y2KUP3-F1
#
_cell.length_a   1.000
_cell.length_b   1.000
_cell.length_c   1.000
_cell.angle_alpha   90.00
_cell.angle_beta   90.00
_cell.angle_gamma   90.00
#
_symmetry.space_group_name_H-M   'P 1'
#
loop_
_entity.id
_entity.type
_entity.pdbx_description
1 polymer ?
#
loop_
_entity_poly.entity_id
_entity_poly.type
_entity_poly.pdbx_seq_one_letter_code
_entity_poly.pdbx_strand_id
1 'polypeptide(L)'
;MKNNCLIDTSTGRKISVQMMASSEGKITLLAEDSPYKELLMEFPEITRVEEKAKVKHQVEHHIETIGPPVFSRARSLPLEKLIIAKREFQYENRSRHLQTIQKQLGITIAYSAEKEWRLETLRRLQKTECGYKV
;
A
#
# COMPACT_ATOMS: atom_id res chain seq x y z
N MET A 1 -1.56 21.52 27.40
CA MET A 1 -1.10 22.90 27.62
C MET A 1 -1.35 23.25 29.08
N LYS A 2 -0.40 23.87 29.79
CA LYS A 2 -0.64 24.40 31.14
C LYS A 2 -0.92 25.89 31.03
N ASN A 3 -1.89 26.40 31.78
CA ASN A 3 -2.21 27.84 31.88
C ASN A 3 -2.58 28.51 30.54
N ASN A 4 -3.25 27.80 29.62
CA ASN A 4 -3.75 28.36 28.35
C ASN A 4 -2.67 29.15 27.57
N CYS A 5 -1.44 28.63 27.55
CA CYS A 5 -0.28 29.31 26.98
C CYS A 5 0.54 28.36 26.12
N LEU A 6 0.87 28.81 24.91
CA LEU A 6 1.77 28.17 23.96
C LEU A 6 3.18 28.71 24.19
N ILE A 7 4.14 27.80 24.42
CA ILE A 7 5.53 28.16 24.70
C ILE A 7 6.38 27.59 23.57
N ASP A 8 7.07 28.46 22.85
CA ASP A 8 8.08 28.06 21.87
C ASP A 8 9.37 27.70 22.60
N THR A 9 9.82 26.47 22.47
CA THR A 9 11.04 25.95 23.13
C THR A 9 12.33 26.43 22.48
N SER A 10 12.27 26.89 21.22
CA SER A 10 13.44 27.37 20.47
C SER A 10 13.72 28.86 20.70
N THR A 11 12.66 29.66 20.89
CA THR A 11 12.78 31.13 21.09
C THR A 11 12.39 31.60 22.50
N GLY A 12 11.86 30.71 23.34
CA GLY A 12 11.40 31.02 24.70
C GLY A 12 10.14 31.91 24.76
N ARG A 13 9.54 32.22 23.61
CA ARG A 13 8.35 33.07 23.52
C ARG A 13 7.12 32.37 24.07
N LYS A 14 6.27 33.14 24.75
CA LYS A 14 5.01 32.69 25.33
C LYS A 14 3.85 33.45 24.71
N ILE A 15 2.85 32.73 24.24
CA ILE A 15 1.64 33.28 23.63
C ILE A 15 0.44 32.75 24.41
N SER A 16 -0.36 33.66 24.96
CA SER A 16 -1.63 33.28 25.59
C SER A 16 -2.63 32.92 24.50
N VAL A 17 -3.31 31.78 24.67
CA VAL A 17 -4.27 31.23 23.71
C VAL A 17 -5.60 30.99 24.40
N GLN A 18 -6.69 31.39 23.74
CA GLN A 18 -8.02 30.94 24.13
C GLN A 18 -8.33 29.63 23.42
N MET A 19 -8.74 28.63 24.18
CA MET A 19 -9.14 27.34 23.63
C MET A 19 -10.62 27.41 23.29
N MET A 20 -10.94 27.50 22.01
CA MET A 20 -12.31 27.39 21.52
C MET A 20 -12.61 25.92 21.24
N ALA A 21 -13.67 25.39 21.86
CA ALA A 21 -14.23 24.12 21.45
C ALA A 21 -15.00 24.35 20.14
N SER A 22 -14.35 24.12 19.00
CA SER A 22 -15.07 23.96 17.74
C SER A 22 -15.62 22.54 17.69
N SER A 23 -16.84 22.36 17.19
CA SER A 23 -17.33 21.03 16.82
C SER A 23 -16.30 20.39 15.88
N GLU A 24 -15.71 19.26 16.28
CA GLU A 24 -14.78 18.51 15.45
C GLU A 24 -15.47 18.21 14.11
N GLY A 25 -14.85 18.63 13.01
CA GLY A 25 -15.33 18.28 11.68
C GLY A 25 -15.26 16.77 11.52
N LYS A 26 -16.40 16.10 11.64
CA LYS A 26 -16.49 14.66 11.49
C LYS A 26 -16.42 14.34 10.00
N ILE A 27 -15.39 13.61 9.59
CA ILE A 27 -15.37 13.02 8.24
C ILE A 27 -16.37 11.87 8.25
N THR A 28 -17.55 12.10 7.69
CA THR A 28 -18.58 11.09 7.49
C THR A 28 -18.62 10.68 6.02
N LEU A 29 -18.96 9.41 5.78
CA LEU A 29 -19.13 8.90 4.42
C LEU A 29 -20.30 9.61 3.70
N LEU A 30 -21.31 10.04 4.46
CA LEU A 30 -22.47 10.76 3.97
C LEU A 30 -22.61 12.06 4.77
N ALA A 31 -22.88 13.17 4.07
CA ALA A 31 -23.26 14.41 4.73
C ALA A 31 -24.59 14.22 5.46
N GLU A 32 -24.72 14.78 6.66
CA GLU A 32 -25.94 14.59 7.46
C GLU A 32 -27.19 15.19 6.80
N ASP A 33 -27.01 16.30 6.07
CA ASP A 33 -28.07 17.04 5.38
C ASP A 33 -28.26 16.61 3.91
N SER A 34 -27.66 15.50 3.49
CA SER A 34 -27.81 15.02 2.11
C SER A 34 -29.23 14.48 1.87
N PRO A 35 -29.95 14.94 0.83
CA PRO A 35 -31.28 14.42 0.50
C PRO A 35 -31.25 12.93 0.07
N TYR A 36 -30.07 12.39 -0.20
CA TYR A 36 -29.88 10.99 -0.62
C TYR A 36 -29.42 10.07 0.52
N LYS A 37 -29.31 10.59 1.75
CA LYS A 37 -28.79 9.83 2.89
C LYS A 37 -29.60 8.56 3.15
N GLU A 38 -30.93 8.66 3.14
CA GLU A 38 -31.83 7.53 3.37
C GLU A 38 -31.69 6.46 2.27
N LEU A 39 -31.64 6.89 1.01
CA LEU A 39 -31.45 5.99 -0.13
C LEU A 39 -30.11 5.25 -0.06
N LEU A 40 -29.02 5.96 0.26
CA LEU A 40 -27.68 5.34 0.35
C LEU A 40 -27.54 4.43 1.57
N MET A 41 -28.32 4.67 2.64
CA MET A 41 -28.43 3.78 3.78
C MET A 41 -29.16 2.46 3.45
N GLU A 42 -30.10 2.48 2.50
CA GLU A 42 -30.78 1.27 2.02
C GLU A 42 -29.83 0.32 1.27
N PHE A 43 -28.79 0.86 0.64
CA PHE A 43 -27.79 0.09 -0.13
C PHE A 43 -26.38 0.19 0.48
N PRO A 44 -26.13 -0.40 1.66
CA PRO A 44 -24.83 -0.35 2.32
C PRO A 44 -23.72 -1.04 1.51
N GLU A 45 -24.07 -1.95 0.60
CA GLU A 45 -23.12 -2.62 -0.31
C GLU A 45 -22.41 -1.63 -1.25
N ILE A 46 -23.05 -0.51 -1.61
CA ILE A 46 -22.51 0.48 -2.56
C ILE A 46 -21.60 1.49 -1.82
N THR A 47 -21.92 1.76 -0.56
CA THR A 47 -21.23 2.75 0.27
C THR A 47 -20.03 2.19 1.02
N ARG A 48 -19.94 0.86 1.19
CA ARG A 48 -18.78 0.20 1.76
C ARG A 48 -17.65 0.10 0.75
N VAL A 49 -16.46 0.54 1.14
CA VAL A 49 -15.21 0.24 0.44
C VAL A 49 -14.82 -1.21 0.75
N GLU A 50 -15.63 -2.18 0.32
CA GLU A 50 -15.22 -3.58 0.38
C GLU A 50 -14.22 -3.82 -0.75
N GLU A 51 -13.07 -4.39 -0.43
CA GLU A 51 -11.94 -4.46 -1.37
C GLU A 51 -12.25 -5.27 -2.63
N LYS A 52 -13.18 -6.23 -2.56
CA LYS A 52 -13.51 -7.17 -3.64
C LYS A 52 -14.96 -7.64 -3.54
N ALA A 53 -15.90 -6.81 -3.98
CA ALA A 53 -17.28 -7.25 -4.18
C ALA A 53 -17.30 -8.43 -5.18
N LYS A 54 -18.00 -9.52 -4.83
CA LYS A 54 -18.17 -10.66 -5.74
C LYS A 54 -19.04 -10.20 -6.91
N VAL A 55 -18.47 -10.23 -8.12
CA VAL A 55 -19.18 -9.86 -9.36
C VAL A 55 -20.41 -10.75 -9.51
N LYS A 56 -21.61 -10.13 -9.58
CA LYS A 56 -22.90 -10.84 -9.66
C LYS A 56 -23.21 -11.33 -11.09
N HIS A 57 -22.54 -10.77 -12.10
CA HIS A 57 -22.77 -11.05 -13.52
C HIS A 57 -21.66 -11.93 -14.13
N GLN A 58 -22.00 -12.68 -15.18
CA GLN A 58 -21.09 -13.58 -15.90
C GLN A 58 -20.39 -12.89 -17.08
N VAL A 59 -20.26 -11.57 -17.04
CA VAL A 59 -19.56 -10.81 -18.09
C VAL A 59 -18.06 -10.98 -17.89
N GLU A 60 -17.38 -11.47 -18.91
CA GLU A 60 -15.93 -11.63 -18.93
C GLU A 60 -15.29 -10.57 -19.84
N HIS A 61 -14.20 -9.96 -19.37
CA HIS A 61 -13.42 -9.02 -20.17
C HIS A 61 -12.32 -9.78 -20.93
N HIS A 62 -12.31 -9.68 -22.26
CA HIS A 62 -11.25 -10.22 -23.10
C HIS A 62 -10.34 -9.10 -23.59
N ILE A 63 -9.03 -9.24 -23.36
CA ILE A 63 -8.02 -8.34 -23.94
C ILE A 63 -7.46 -9.03 -25.18
N GLU A 64 -7.83 -8.54 -26.35
CA GLU A 64 -7.26 -9.00 -27.62
C GLU A 64 -5.81 -8.51 -27.72
N THR A 65 -4.87 -9.44 -27.86
CA THR A 65 -3.45 -9.11 -28.07
C THR A 65 -2.99 -9.62 -29.42
N ILE A 66 -2.17 -8.84 -30.10
CA ILE A 66 -1.58 -9.19 -31.40
C ILE A 66 -0.07 -9.30 -31.20
N GLY A 67 0.49 -10.46 -31.56
CA GLY A 67 1.93 -10.73 -31.47
C GLY A 67 2.37 -11.40 -30.16
N PRO A 68 3.67 -11.69 -30.02
CA PRO A 68 4.20 -12.42 -28.88
C PRO A 68 4.29 -11.57 -27.60
N PRO A 69 4.25 -12.18 -26.40
CA PRO A 69 4.45 -11.47 -25.14
C PRO A 69 5.79 -10.73 -25.09
N VAL A 70 5.74 -9.45 -24.71
CA VAL A 70 6.96 -8.62 -24.58
C VAL A 70 7.42 -8.63 -23.12
N PHE A 71 8.65 -9.08 -22.88
CA PHE A 71 9.30 -9.01 -21.57
C PHE A 71 10.30 -7.86 -21.50
N SER A 72 10.35 -7.18 -20.36
CA SER A 72 11.40 -6.21 -20.04
C SER A 72 11.95 -6.44 -18.64
N ARG A 73 13.22 -6.09 -18.44
CA ARG A 73 13.86 -6.22 -17.13
C ARG A 73 13.26 -5.19 -16.15
N ALA A 74 12.85 -5.66 -14.97
CA ALA A 74 12.39 -4.79 -13.91
C ALA A 74 13.48 -3.75 -13.53
N ARG A 75 13.08 -2.49 -13.38
CA ARG A 75 13.96 -1.42 -12.91
C ARG A 75 14.10 -1.48 -11.39
N SER A 76 15.29 -1.21 -10.87
CA SER A 76 15.55 -1.20 -9.43
C SER A 76 14.78 -0.07 -8.75
N LEU A 77 14.17 -0.35 -7.60
CA LEU A 77 13.47 0.63 -6.77
C LEU A 77 14.36 1.08 -5.60
N PRO A 78 14.33 2.36 -5.21
CA PRO A 78 14.90 2.81 -3.93
C PRO A 78 14.31 2.03 -2.76
N LEU A 79 15.10 1.85 -1.70
CA LEU A 79 14.75 0.96 -0.57
C LEU A 79 13.40 1.31 0.07
N GLU A 80 13.11 2.59 0.27
CA GLU A 80 11.84 3.06 0.83
C GLU A 80 10.63 2.61 -0.01
N LYS A 81 10.69 2.82 -1.33
CA LYS A 81 9.64 2.41 -2.28
C LYS A 81 9.53 0.89 -2.38
N LEU A 82 10.67 0.19 -2.31
CA LEU A 82 10.70 -1.28 -2.34
C LEU A 82 10.00 -1.89 -1.11
N ILE A 83 10.15 -1.30 0.08
CA ILE A 83 9.48 -1.77 1.30
C ILE A 83 7.97 -1.61 1.18
N ILE A 84 7.51 -0.46 0.67
CA ILE A 84 6.08 -0.19 0.45
C ILE A 84 5.52 -1.17 -0.57
N ALA A 85 6.15 -1.30 -1.74
CA ALA A 85 5.72 -2.22 -2.78
C ALA A 85 5.61 -3.66 -2.26
N LYS A 86 6.59 -4.14 -1.48
CA LYS A 86 6.55 -5.48 -0.86
C LYS A 86 5.36 -5.69 0.05
N ARG A 87 5.01 -4.68 0.87
CA ARG A 87 3.86 -4.77 1.78
C ARG A 87 2.56 -4.86 0.99
N GLU A 88 2.37 -3.99 -0.01
CA GLU A 88 1.18 -4.00 -0.86
C GLU A 88 1.04 -5.34 -1.61
N PHE A 89 2.12 -5.84 -2.23
CA PHE A 89 2.08 -7.13 -2.91
C PHE A 89 1.77 -8.30 -1.97
N GLN A 90 2.28 -8.28 -0.74
CA GLN A 90 1.93 -9.31 0.25
C GLN A 90 0.47 -9.25 0.67
N TYR A 91 -0.08 -8.04 0.81
CA TYR A 91 -1.47 -7.80 1.12
C TYR A 91 -2.38 -8.35 0.00
N GLU A 92 -2.09 -7.99 -1.24
CA GLU A 92 -2.86 -8.42 -2.41
C GLU A 92 -2.80 -9.94 -2.65
N ASN A 93 -1.62 -10.57 -2.53
CA ASN A 93 -1.43 -12.01 -2.74
C ASN A 93 -2.22 -12.89 -1.74
N ARG A 94 -2.72 -12.31 -0.65
CA ARG A 94 -3.63 -12.98 0.27
C ARG A 94 -4.99 -13.30 -0.37
N SER A 95 -5.33 -12.63 -1.47
CA SER A 95 -6.54 -12.89 -2.26
C SER A 95 -6.36 -14.09 -3.19
N ARG A 96 -7.19 -15.13 -3.03
CA ARG A 96 -7.19 -16.36 -3.85
C ARG A 96 -7.25 -16.12 -5.37
N HIS A 97 -7.88 -15.02 -5.79
CA HIS A 97 -8.04 -14.65 -7.20
C HIS A 97 -6.70 -14.40 -7.92
N LEU A 98 -5.72 -13.77 -7.26
CA LEU A 98 -4.43 -13.43 -7.87
C LEU A 98 -3.47 -14.63 -7.96
N GLN A 99 -3.62 -15.62 -7.07
CA GLN A 99 -2.82 -16.86 -7.11
C GLN A 99 -3.10 -17.70 -8.36
N THR A 100 -4.36 -17.72 -8.82
CA THR A 100 -4.78 -18.45 -10.02
C THR A 100 -4.25 -17.79 -11.30
N ILE A 101 -4.31 -16.46 -11.39
CA ILE A 101 -3.84 -15.69 -12.57
C ILE A 101 -2.33 -15.85 -12.76
N GLN A 102 -1.55 -15.82 -11.67
CA GLN A 102 -0.08 -16.00 -11.72
C GLN A 102 0.31 -17.40 -12.23
N LYS A 103 -0.45 -18.43 -11.84
CA LYS A 103 -0.22 -19.81 -12.28
C LYS A 103 -0.61 -20.03 -13.76
N GLN A 104 -1.68 -19.39 -14.23
CA GLN A 104 -2.17 -19.53 -15.61
C GLN A 104 -1.31 -18.77 -16.63
N LEU A 105 -0.77 -17.61 -16.27
CA LEU A 105 0.01 -16.77 -17.18
C LEU A 105 1.53 -16.99 -17.10
N GLY A 106 2.02 -17.88 -16.23
CA GLY A 106 3.45 -18.12 -16.03
C GLY A 106 4.22 -16.90 -15.50
N ILE A 107 3.52 -15.89 -14.97
CA ILE A 107 4.12 -14.65 -14.46
C ILE A 107 4.68 -14.95 -13.07
N THR A 108 5.96 -15.33 -13.01
CA THR A 108 6.69 -15.41 -11.73
C THR A 108 6.98 -13.98 -11.26
N ILE A 109 6.19 -13.44 -10.33
CA ILE A 109 6.60 -12.22 -9.63
C ILE A 109 7.81 -12.57 -8.74
N ALA A 110 8.97 -12.03 -9.11
CA ALA A 110 10.23 -12.27 -8.42
C ALA A 110 10.26 -11.56 -7.05
N TYR A 111 9.50 -12.03 -6.07
CA TYR A 111 9.56 -11.54 -4.69
C TYR A 111 10.07 -12.60 -3.70
N SER A 112 10.15 -13.87 -4.10
CA SER A 112 10.71 -14.94 -3.24
C SER A 112 12.23 -15.14 -3.40
N ALA A 113 12.87 -14.57 -4.42
CA ALA A 113 14.28 -14.79 -4.73
C ALA A 113 15.25 -13.84 -3.97
N GLU A 114 14.73 -12.80 -3.31
CA GLU A 114 15.58 -11.76 -2.68
C GLU A 114 16.20 -12.20 -1.34
N LYS A 115 15.61 -13.21 -0.67
CA LYS A 115 16.22 -13.81 0.53
C LYS A 115 17.46 -14.64 0.17
N GLU A 116 17.38 -15.39 -0.93
CA GLU A 116 18.50 -16.18 -1.45
C GLU A 116 19.61 -15.27 -2.02
N TRP A 117 19.24 -14.21 -2.74
CA TRP A 117 20.24 -13.29 -3.31
C TRP A 117 21.05 -12.56 -2.23
N ARG A 118 20.40 -12.11 -1.14
CA ARG A 118 21.10 -11.49 0.01
C ARG A 118 22.08 -12.45 0.69
N LEU A 119 21.68 -13.71 0.91
CA LEU A 119 22.54 -14.72 1.51
C LEU A 119 23.71 -15.11 0.59
N GLU A 120 23.48 -15.18 -0.72
CA GLU A 120 24.53 -15.49 -1.70
C GLU A 120 25.51 -14.30 -1.91
N THR A 121 25.03 -13.06 -1.87
CA THR A 121 25.91 -11.87 -1.85
C THR A 121 26.76 -11.78 -0.58
N LEU A 122 26.18 -12.14 0.59
CA LEU A 122 26.94 -12.20 1.85
C LEU A 122 27.97 -13.34 1.85
N ARG A 123 27.65 -14.51 1.28
CA ARG A 123 28.62 -15.61 1.07
C ARG A 123 29.75 -15.24 0.13
N ARG A 124 29.50 -14.45 -0.92
CA ARG A 124 30.56 -13.96 -1.82
C ARG A 124 31.47 -12.92 -1.16
N LEU A 125 30.92 -12.02 -0.36
CA LEU A 125 31.71 -11.01 0.37
C LEU A 125 32.58 -11.64 1.47
N GLN A 126 32.09 -12.67 2.17
CA GLN A 126 32.90 -13.42 3.14
C GLN A 126 34.05 -14.23 2.51
N LYS A 127 33.93 -14.61 1.22
CA LYS A 127 35.02 -15.28 0.48
C LYS A 127 36.11 -14.33 0.01
N THR A 128 35.81 -13.04 -0.15
CA THR A 128 36.82 -12.04 -0.56
C THR A 128 37.63 -11.48 0.62
N GLU A 129 37.18 -11.68 1.87
CA GLU A 129 37.93 -11.26 3.07
C GLU A 129 38.99 -12.29 3.52
N CYS A 130 38.97 -13.51 2.97
CA CYS A 130 39.98 -14.52 3.26
C CYS A 130 40.97 -14.63 2.08
N GLY A 131 41.65 -13.53 1.75
CA GLY A 131 42.52 -13.42 0.57
C GLY A 131 43.73 -12.51 0.72
N TYR A 132 44.05 -12.01 1.92
CA TYR A 132 45.31 -11.31 2.19
C TYR A 132 46.10 -12.09 3.23
N LYS A 133 46.95 -13.00 2.76
CA LYS A 133 48.10 -13.49 3.52
C LYS A 133 49.19 -12.42 3.44
N VAL A 134 49.61 -11.91 4.59
CA VAL A 134 50.93 -11.32 4.81
C VAL A 134 51.94 -12.46 4.90
#